data_AF-A0A0C9QBR0-F1
#
_entry.id   AF-A0A0C9QBR0-F1
#
_cell.length_a   1.000
_cell.length_b   1.000
_cell.length_c   1.000
_cell.angle_alpha   90.00
_cell.angle_beta   90.00
_cell.angle_gamma   90.00
#
_symmetry.space_group_name_H-M   'P 1'
#
loop_
_entity.id
_entity.type
_entity.pdbx_description
1 polymer ?
#
loop_
_entity_poly.entity_id
_entity_poly.type
_entity_poly.pdbx_seq_one_letter_code
_entity_poly.pdbx_strand_id
1 'polypeptide(L)'
;MYCPSVSAIIILFLTDISRGLAENICQKYLRELAQKQSEFVQCSTLHSVPVSLCVGCEEPFTEMHVAYITLRQEQNCTDKFFDKDRINIVSTTQSILVGIWRKAFCDDCFTSNNSYVFDLKRTAFDDCITNHKNRECASCLSQYMDLNGFYLDLDKNNKGRVCYDMQDSMNRTREEWSKDLGCCHREFNILLFAVVSCIVGTLPLIFYGTMYAITKRQERNHILIEDTYQNGTSTSNNASSSIPNLLNTTTEAARPHVPL
;
A
#
# COMPACT_ATOMS: atom_id res chain seq x y z
N MET A 1 -19.43 -73.95 -30.15
CA MET A 1 -18.94 -72.97 -31.13
C MET A 1 -19.86 -71.76 -31.03
N TYR A 2 -19.60 -70.87 -30.07
CA TYR A 2 -20.43 -69.68 -29.83
C TYR A 2 -19.99 -68.58 -30.80
N CYS A 3 -20.95 -68.03 -31.55
CA CYS A 3 -20.74 -67.00 -32.56
C CYS A 3 -20.30 -65.68 -31.89
N PRO A 4 -19.06 -65.20 -32.09
CA PRO A 4 -18.59 -63.96 -31.47
C PRO A 4 -18.95 -62.69 -32.26
N SER A 5 -19.64 -62.79 -33.41
CA SER A 5 -19.78 -61.62 -34.29
C SER A 5 -20.90 -60.66 -33.89
N VAL A 6 -22.06 -61.14 -33.44
CA VAL A 6 -23.23 -60.28 -33.18
C VAL A 6 -23.05 -59.44 -31.92
N SER A 7 -22.48 -60.03 -30.86
CA SER A 7 -22.23 -59.31 -29.61
C SER A 7 -21.14 -58.24 -29.76
N ALA A 8 -20.06 -58.52 -30.52
CA ALA A 8 -19.01 -57.54 -30.81
C ALA A 8 -19.51 -56.37 -31.68
N ILE A 9 -20.38 -56.64 -32.65
CA ILE A 9 -20.97 -55.62 -33.52
C ILE A 9 -21.92 -54.71 -32.73
N ILE A 10 -22.76 -55.26 -31.85
CA ILE A 10 -23.65 -54.49 -30.98
C ILE A 10 -22.84 -53.60 -30.01
N ILE A 11 -21.74 -54.11 -29.44
CA ILE A 11 -20.86 -53.33 -28.57
C ILE A 11 -20.22 -52.16 -29.33
N LEU A 12 -19.73 -52.39 -30.55
CA LEU A 12 -19.14 -51.34 -31.39
C LEU A 12 -20.16 -50.22 -31.72
N PHE A 13 -21.37 -50.59 -32.15
CA PHE A 13 -22.42 -49.60 -32.44
C PHE A 13 -22.86 -48.82 -31.20
N LEU A 14 -22.98 -49.47 -30.04
CA LEU A 14 -23.30 -48.78 -28.78
C LEU A 14 -22.19 -47.81 -28.36
N THR A 15 -20.92 -48.17 -28.58
CA THR A 15 -19.79 -47.29 -28.28
C THR A 15 -19.72 -46.07 -29.21
N ASP A 16 -20.07 -46.23 -30.49
CA ASP A 16 -20.07 -45.11 -31.45
C ASP A 16 -21.22 -44.13 -31.19
N ILE A 17 -22.42 -44.62 -30.85
CA ILE A 17 -23.54 -43.76 -30.46
C ILE A 17 -23.20 -42.98 -29.18
N SER A 18 -22.58 -43.64 -28.20
CA SER A 18 -22.17 -43.01 -26.94
C SER A 18 -21.13 -41.91 -27.17
N ARG A 19 -20.16 -42.15 -28.07
CA ARG A 19 -19.15 -41.16 -28.47
C ARG A 19 -19.75 -39.96 -29.21
N GLY A 20 -20.66 -40.19 -30.15
CA GLY A 20 -21.34 -39.13 -30.89
C GLY A 20 -22.22 -38.24 -29.99
N LEU A 21 -22.90 -38.82 -29.00
CA LEU A 21 -23.69 -38.04 -28.04
C LEU A 21 -22.79 -37.21 -27.11
N ALA A 22 -21.70 -37.81 -26.59
CA ALA A 22 -20.73 -37.11 -25.74
C ALA A 22 -20.05 -35.94 -26.49
N GLU A 23 -19.72 -36.11 -27.76
CA GLU A 23 -19.14 -35.03 -28.57
C GLU A 23 -20.07 -33.82 -28.72
N ASN A 24 -21.38 -34.06 -28.90
CA ASN A 24 -22.37 -33.00 -28.99
C ASN A 24 -22.56 -32.24 -27.67
N ILE A 25 -22.48 -32.94 -26.52
CA ILE A 25 -22.56 -32.33 -25.18
C ILE A 25 -21.32 -31.47 -24.92
N CYS A 26 -20.13 -31.99 -25.19
CA CYS A 26 -18.88 -31.26 -24.97
C CYS A 26 -18.78 -30.00 -25.82
N GLN A 27 -19.18 -30.07 -27.09
CA GLN A 27 -19.21 -28.88 -27.95
C GLN A 27 -20.25 -27.85 -27.48
N LYS A 28 -21.39 -28.30 -26.94
CA LYS A 28 -22.38 -27.39 -26.34
C LYS A 28 -21.79 -26.64 -25.15
N TYR A 29 -21.23 -27.35 -24.17
CA TYR A 29 -20.65 -26.71 -22.98
C TYR A 29 -19.45 -25.81 -23.29
N LEU A 30 -18.62 -26.19 -24.27
CA LEU A 30 -17.52 -25.33 -24.71
C LEU A 30 -18.02 -24.01 -25.31
N ARG A 31 -19.07 -24.04 -26.14
CA ARG A 31 -19.68 -22.83 -26.71
C ARG A 31 -20.33 -21.97 -25.64
N GLU A 32 -21.02 -22.59 -24.70
CA GLU A 32 -21.63 -21.90 -23.56
C GLU A 32 -20.58 -21.20 -22.70
N LEU A 33 -19.48 -21.88 -22.37
CA LEU A 33 -18.35 -21.26 -21.68
C LEU A 33 -17.77 -20.09 -22.48
N ALA A 34 -17.53 -20.27 -23.79
CA ALA A 34 -16.98 -19.22 -24.64
C ALA A 34 -17.89 -17.97 -24.67
N GLN A 35 -19.20 -18.17 -24.72
CA GLN A 35 -20.18 -17.09 -24.65
C GLN A 35 -20.11 -16.37 -23.30
N LYS A 36 -20.16 -17.11 -22.18
CA LYS A 36 -20.12 -16.50 -20.84
C LYS A 36 -18.80 -15.79 -20.53
N GLN A 37 -17.68 -16.32 -21.02
CA GLN A 37 -16.38 -15.64 -20.96
C GLN A 37 -16.40 -14.32 -21.74
N SER A 38 -16.98 -14.31 -22.95
CA SER A 38 -17.12 -13.08 -23.75
C SER A 38 -18.00 -12.04 -23.05
N GLU A 39 -19.12 -12.46 -22.46
CA GLU A 39 -20.03 -11.59 -21.71
C GLU A 39 -19.32 -10.95 -20.49
N PHE A 40 -18.56 -11.74 -19.72
CA PHE A 40 -17.76 -11.21 -18.61
C PHE A 40 -16.67 -10.22 -19.07
N VAL A 41 -15.95 -10.52 -20.16
CA VAL A 41 -14.95 -9.60 -20.74
C VAL A 41 -15.59 -8.29 -21.18
N GLN A 42 -16.74 -8.37 -21.85
CA GLN A 42 -17.48 -7.19 -22.29
C GLN A 42 -17.91 -6.35 -21.08
N CYS A 43 -18.54 -6.98 -20.08
CA CYS A 43 -18.95 -6.29 -18.86
C CYS A 43 -17.77 -5.61 -18.17
N SER A 44 -16.67 -6.34 -17.97
CA SER A 44 -15.45 -5.83 -17.33
C SER A 44 -14.91 -4.58 -18.03
N THR A 45 -14.98 -4.55 -19.36
CA THR A 45 -14.51 -3.40 -20.16
C THR A 45 -15.44 -2.19 -20.01
N LEU A 46 -16.75 -2.42 -20.02
CA LEU A 46 -17.77 -1.36 -19.88
C LEU A 46 -17.78 -0.76 -18.46
N HIS A 47 -17.40 -1.54 -17.45
CA HIS A 47 -17.33 -1.12 -16.04
C HIS A 47 -15.92 -0.66 -15.61
N SER A 48 -15.10 -0.20 -16.55
CA SER A 48 -13.70 0.21 -16.29
C SER A 48 -13.57 1.65 -15.77
N VAL A 49 -14.49 2.56 -16.10
CA VAL A 49 -14.45 3.98 -15.70
C VAL A 49 -15.88 4.58 -15.64
N PRO A 50 -16.37 5.02 -14.45
CA PRO A 50 -15.84 4.72 -13.14
C PRO A 50 -15.80 3.21 -12.87
N VAL A 51 -14.83 2.74 -12.08
CA VAL A 51 -14.67 1.31 -11.83
C VAL A 51 -15.89 0.81 -11.04
N SER A 52 -16.57 -0.18 -11.62
CA SER A 52 -17.72 -0.87 -11.01
C SER A 52 -17.73 -2.35 -11.44
N LEU A 53 -16.53 -2.92 -11.56
CA LEU A 53 -16.28 -4.26 -12.08
C LEU A 53 -16.92 -5.33 -11.19
N CYS A 54 -16.74 -5.21 -9.88
CA CYS A 54 -17.13 -6.26 -8.96
C CYS A 54 -18.64 -6.33 -8.77
N VAL A 55 -19.27 -5.20 -8.47
CA VAL A 55 -20.74 -5.13 -8.28
C VAL A 55 -21.45 -5.18 -9.62
N GLY A 56 -20.95 -4.48 -10.64
CA GLY A 56 -21.59 -4.40 -11.96
C GLY A 56 -21.48 -5.68 -12.80
N CYS A 57 -20.46 -6.51 -12.57
CA CYS A 57 -20.23 -7.74 -13.33
C CYS A 57 -20.29 -9.02 -12.49
N GLU A 58 -20.94 -9.00 -11.31
CA GLU A 58 -21.10 -10.16 -10.43
C GLU A 58 -21.80 -11.33 -11.15
N GLU A 59 -22.92 -11.06 -11.82
CA GLU A 59 -23.69 -12.07 -12.54
C GLU A 59 -22.90 -12.64 -13.73
N PRO A 60 -22.36 -11.84 -14.67
CA PRO A 60 -21.52 -12.35 -15.75
C PRO A 60 -20.32 -13.17 -15.25
N PHE A 61 -19.67 -12.75 -14.16
CA PHE A 61 -18.59 -13.51 -13.54
C PHE A 61 -19.06 -14.87 -13.03
N THR A 62 -20.17 -14.89 -12.30
CA THR A 62 -20.75 -16.09 -11.70
C THR A 62 -21.18 -17.08 -12.78
N GLU A 63 -21.88 -16.62 -13.80
CA GLU A 63 -22.32 -17.47 -14.93
C GLU A 63 -21.14 -18.05 -15.69
N MET A 64 -20.10 -17.25 -15.97
CA MET A 64 -18.86 -17.72 -16.56
C MET A 64 -18.20 -18.79 -15.69
N HIS A 65 -18.13 -18.58 -14.38
CA HIS A 65 -17.51 -19.54 -13.47
C HIS A 65 -18.28 -20.86 -13.41
N VAL A 66 -19.61 -20.79 -13.37
CA VAL A 66 -20.51 -21.96 -13.41
C VAL A 66 -20.36 -22.72 -14.73
N ALA A 67 -20.35 -22.03 -15.88
CA ALA A 67 -20.17 -22.66 -17.18
C ALA A 67 -18.82 -23.42 -17.26
N TYR A 68 -17.76 -22.86 -16.67
CA TYR A 68 -16.46 -23.52 -16.60
C TYR A 68 -16.49 -24.78 -15.73
N ILE A 69 -17.11 -24.70 -14.55
CA ILE A 69 -17.26 -25.85 -13.65
C ILE A 69 -18.07 -26.96 -14.33
N THR A 70 -19.17 -26.62 -15.00
CA THR A 70 -20.02 -27.57 -15.74
C THR A 70 -19.21 -28.31 -16.81
N LEU A 71 -18.45 -27.57 -17.64
CA LEU A 71 -17.58 -28.18 -18.66
C LEU A 71 -16.51 -29.09 -18.05
N ARG A 72 -15.94 -28.70 -16.89
CA ARG A 72 -14.85 -29.41 -16.21
C ARG A 72 -15.32 -30.62 -15.39
N GLN A 73 -16.59 -30.67 -14.99
CA GLN A 73 -17.13 -31.82 -14.25
C GLN A 73 -17.56 -32.95 -15.17
N GLU A 74 -17.82 -32.68 -16.46
CA GLU A 74 -18.08 -33.72 -17.44
C GLU A 74 -16.79 -34.45 -17.82
N GLN A 75 -16.69 -35.73 -17.42
CA GLN A 75 -15.50 -36.57 -17.59
C GLN A 75 -15.05 -36.61 -19.06
N ASN A 76 -15.98 -36.82 -19.98
CA ASN A 76 -15.68 -36.93 -21.41
C ASN A 76 -15.14 -35.62 -21.99
N CYS A 77 -15.55 -34.47 -21.44
CA CYS A 77 -15.08 -33.16 -21.89
C CYS A 77 -13.75 -32.80 -21.25
N THR A 78 -13.54 -33.20 -20.00
CA THR A 78 -12.24 -33.10 -19.31
C THR A 78 -11.17 -33.79 -20.13
N ASP A 79 -11.44 -35.04 -20.52
CA ASP A 79 -10.57 -35.86 -21.35
C ASP A 79 -10.45 -35.38 -22.80
N LYS A 80 -11.14 -34.31 -23.21
CA LYS A 80 -11.06 -33.74 -24.56
C LYS A 80 -10.38 -32.37 -24.58
N PHE A 81 -10.69 -31.50 -23.61
CA PHE A 81 -10.31 -30.08 -23.66
C PHE A 81 -9.30 -29.66 -22.59
N PHE A 82 -9.06 -30.47 -21.57
CA PHE A 82 -8.18 -30.11 -20.46
C PHE A 82 -6.90 -30.94 -20.50
N ASP A 83 -5.77 -30.28 -20.22
CA ASP A 83 -4.44 -30.88 -20.18
C ASP A 83 -4.05 -31.66 -21.46
N LYS A 84 -4.64 -31.30 -22.60
CA LYS A 84 -4.38 -31.92 -23.91
C LYS A 84 -3.35 -31.22 -24.76
N ASP A 85 -3.06 -29.97 -24.42
CA ASP A 85 -2.06 -29.17 -25.10
C ASP A 85 -1.23 -28.38 -24.08
N ARG A 86 -0.05 -27.91 -24.50
CA ARG A 86 0.90 -27.21 -23.63
C ARG A 86 0.33 -25.89 -23.08
N ILE A 87 -0.62 -25.27 -23.78
CA ILE A 87 -1.20 -23.98 -23.42
C ILE A 87 -2.39 -24.18 -22.46
N ASN A 88 -3.08 -25.33 -22.53
CA ASN A 88 -4.33 -25.65 -21.86
C ASN A 88 -5.31 -24.47 -21.97
N ILE A 89 -5.70 -24.15 -23.20
CA ILE A 89 -6.33 -22.84 -23.53
C ILE A 89 -7.58 -22.56 -22.68
N VAL A 90 -8.42 -23.58 -22.45
CA VAL A 90 -9.66 -23.46 -21.67
C VAL A 90 -9.35 -23.07 -20.23
N SER A 91 -8.37 -23.74 -19.61
CA SER A 91 -7.98 -23.44 -18.22
C SER A 91 -7.22 -22.12 -18.10
N THR A 92 -6.36 -21.81 -19.06
CA THR A 92 -5.57 -20.57 -19.08
C THR A 92 -6.47 -19.35 -19.23
N THR A 93 -7.41 -19.37 -20.19
CA THR A 93 -8.39 -18.29 -20.35
C THR A 93 -9.23 -18.10 -19.09
N GLN A 94 -9.75 -19.19 -18.51
CA GLN A 94 -10.49 -19.11 -17.25
C GLN A 94 -9.64 -18.51 -16.12
N SER A 95 -8.37 -18.92 -16.00
CA SER A 95 -7.47 -18.43 -14.95
C SER A 95 -7.18 -16.94 -15.10
N ILE A 96 -7.08 -16.43 -16.32
CA ILE A 96 -6.89 -14.99 -16.57
C ILE A 96 -8.12 -14.21 -16.10
N LEU A 97 -9.32 -14.67 -16.48
CA LEU A 97 -10.57 -13.98 -16.15
C LEU A 97 -10.88 -14.03 -14.64
N VAL A 98 -10.68 -15.18 -13.99
CA VAL A 98 -10.74 -15.28 -12.52
C VAL A 98 -9.64 -14.46 -11.85
N GLY A 99 -8.48 -14.33 -12.50
CA GLY A 99 -7.37 -13.49 -12.04
C GLY A 99 -7.76 -12.01 -11.95
N ILE A 100 -8.55 -11.51 -12.91
CA ILE A 100 -9.08 -10.13 -12.88
C ILE A 100 -9.94 -9.91 -11.63
N TRP A 101 -10.93 -10.79 -11.40
CA TRP A 101 -11.83 -10.74 -10.24
C TRP A 101 -11.06 -10.76 -8.90
N ARG A 102 -10.11 -11.69 -8.77
CA ARG A 102 -9.30 -11.84 -7.55
C ARG A 102 -8.36 -10.66 -7.32
N LYS A 103 -7.75 -10.12 -8.37
CA LYS A 103 -6.84 -8.97 -8.27
C LYS A 103 -7.58 -7.70 -7.85
N ALA A 104 -8.86 -7.59 -8.20
CA ALA A 104 -9.75 -6.53 -7.77
C ALA A 104 -10.37 -6.76 -6.38
N PHE A 105 -10.03 -7.88 -5.70
CA PHE A 105 -10.60 -8.26 -4.40
C PHE A 105 -12.14 -8.24 -4.39
N CYS A 106 -12.78 -8.66 -5.48
CA CYS A 106 -14.22 -8.51 -5.64
C CYS A 106 -15.06 -9.27 -4.59
N ASP A 107 -14.54 -10.37 -4.04
CA ASP A 107 -15.21 -11.10 -2.95
C ASP A 107 -15.39 -10.23 -1.69
N ASP A 108 -14.50 -9.26 -1.46
CA ASP A 108 -14.57 -8.34 -0.32
C ASP A 108 -15.73 -7.33 -0.45
N CYS A 109 -16.19 -7.05 -1.67
CA CYS A 109 -17.35 -6.19 -1.90
C CYS A 109 -18.60 -6.77 -1.23
N PHE A 110 -18.76 -8.09 -1.30
CA PHE A 110 -19.95 -8.79 -0.81
C PHE A 110 -19.81 -9.30 0.63
N THR A 111 -18.58 -9.33 1.16
CA THR A 111 -18.33 -9.69 2.56
C THR A 111 -19.05 -8.71 3.48
N SER A 112 -19.84 -9.21 4.42
CA SER A 112 -20.58 -8.38 5.39
C SER A 112 -21.40 -7.24 4.78
N ASN A 113 -21.85 -7.38 3.52
CA ASN A 113 -22.54 -6.34 2.76
C ASN A 113 -21.72 -5.03 2.63
N ASN A 114 -20.39 -5.11 2.57
CA ASN A 114 -19.50 -3.95 2.53
C ASN A 114 -19.86 -2.96 1.41
N SER A 115 -20.07 -3.44 0.19
CA SER A 115 -20.43 -2.61 -0.97
C SER A 115 -21.74 -1.85 -0.75
N TYR A 116 -22.75 -2.51 -0.21
CA TYR A 116 -24.04 -1.91 0.12
C TYR A 116 -23.91 -0.81 1.18
N VAL A 117 -23.17 -1.08 2.26
CA VAL A 117 -22.94 -0.08 3.33
C VAL A 117 -22.12 1.10 2.81
N PHE A 118 -21.12 0.84 1.97
CA PHE A 118 -20.33 1.88 1.31
C PHE A 118 -21.22 2.76 0.42
N ASP A 119 -22.05 2.16 -0.43
CA ASP A 119 -22.94 2.85 -1.35
C ASP A 119 -23.92 3.75 -0.60
N LEU A 120 -24.55 3.25 0.47
CA LEU A 120 -25.41 4.06 1.34
C LEU A 120 -24.71 5.31 1.88
N LYS A 121 -23.48 5.16 2.37
CA LYS A 121 -22.68 6.29 2.89
C LYS A 121 -22.26 7.24 1.77
N ARG A 122 -21.93 6.70 0.59
CA ARG A 122 -21.57 7.48 -0.60
C ARG A 122 -22.75 8.31 -1.09
N THR A 123 -23.93 7.72 -1.21
CA THR A 123 -25.17 8.42 -1.56
C THR A 123 -25.50 9.50 -0.56
N ALA A 124 -25.40 9.23 0.75
CA ALA A 124 -25.64 10.24 1.77
C ALA A 124 -24.68 11.45 1.67
N PHE A 125 -23.43 11.22 1.28
CA PHE A 125 -22.47 12.27 1.01
C PHE A 125 -22.76 13.03 -0.29
N ASP A 126 -23.10 12.34 -1.39
CA ASP A 126 -23.53 12.94 -2.67
C ASP A 126 -24.77 13.83 -2.50
N ASP A 127 -25.76 13.33 -1.78
CA ASP A 127 -27.00 14.04 -1.49
C ASP A 127 -26.70 15.30 -0.68
N CYS A 128 -25.77 15.23 0.28
CA CYS A 128 -25.37 16.40 1.04
C CYS A 128 -24.71 17.47 0.15
N ILE A 129 -23.74 17.09 -0.68
CA ILE A 129 -23.07 18.01 -1.61
C ILE A 129 -24.10 18.67 -2.51
N THR A 130 -25.00 17.88 -3.08
CA THR A 130 -26.01 18.37 -4.02
C THR A 130 -26.94 19.40 -3.38
N ASN A 131 -27.30 19.20 -2.11
CA ASN A 131 -28.22 20.06 -1.37
C ASN A 131 -27.56 21.30 -0.72
N HIS A 132 -26.24 21.31 -0.53
CA HIS A 132 -25.52 22.35 0.20
C HIS A 132 -24.44 23.08 -0.64
N LYS A 133 -24.77 23.40 -1.89
CA LYS A 133 -23.88 24.13 -2.79
C LYS A 133 -23.30 25.41 -2.16
N ASN A 134 -22.00 25.64 -2.33
CA ASN A 134 -21.17 26.70 -1.73
C ASN A 134 -20.97 26.63 -0.20
N ARG A 135 -21.52 25.62 0.48
CA ARG A 135 -21.32 25.35 1.91
C ARG A 135 -21.01 23.88 2.17
N GLU A 136 -20.56 23.17 1.15
CA GLU A 136 -20.31 21.73 1.13
C GLU A 136 -19.36 21.34 2.27
N CYS A 137 -18.25 22.07 2.40
CA CYS A 137 -17.23 21.77 3.40
C CYS A 137 -17.74 21.86 4.84
N ALA A 138 -18.61 22.83 5.14
CA ALA A 138 -19.14 23.02 6.48
C ALA A 138 -20.33 22.07 6.76
N SER A 139 -21.20 21.88 5.78
CA SER A 139 -22.43 21.10 5.95
C SER A 139 -22.23 19.60 5.81
N CYS A 140 -21.26 19.16 4.99
CA CYS A 140 -21.10 17.76 4.59
C CYS A 140 -19.87 17.07 5.19
N LEU A 141 -19.14 17.76 6.07
CA LEU A 141 -17.97 17.19 6.76
C LEU A 141 -18.31 15.90 7.50
N SER A 142 -19.48 15.84 8.15
CA SER A 142 -19.90 14.65 8.90
C SER A 142 -20.09 13.44 8.00
N GLN A 143 -20.75 13.61 6.85
CA GLN A 143 -21.02 12.55 5.88
C GLN A 143 -19.72 12.08 5.22
N TYR A 144 -18.84 13.02 4.88
CA TYR A 144 -17.50 12.70 4.37
C TYR A 144 -16.69 11.89 5.39
N MET A 145 -16.67 12.31 6.66
CA MET A 145 -15.92 11.62 7.72
C MET A 145 -16.49 10.24 8.02
N ASP A 146 -17.82 10.07 7.96
CA ASP A 146 -18.46 8.76 8.13
C ASP A 146 -18.13 7.80 6.99
N LEU A 147 -18.21 8.26 5.73
CA LEU A 147 -17.80 7.49 4.56
C LEU A 147 -16.31 7.12 4.59
N ASN A 148 -15.44 8.11 4.82
CA ASN A 148 -14.00 7.90 4.86
C ASN A 148 -13.58 7.05 6.07
N GLY A 149 -14.25 7.19 7.21
CA GLY A 149 -14.02 6.37 8.40
C GLY A 149 -14.34 4.91 8.14
N PHE A 150 -15.51 4.64 7.56
CA PHE A 150 -15.88 3.29 7.14
C PHE A 150 -14.85 2.66 6.18
N TYR A 151 -14.41 3.41 5.16
CA TYR A 151 -13.37 2.93 4.26
C TYR A 151 -12.04 2.63 4.97
N LEU A 152 -11.60 3.50 5.87
CA LEU A 152 -10.34 3.31 6.62
C LEU A 152 -10.40 2.09 7.55
N ASP A 153 -11.55 1.83 8.17
CA ASP A 153 -11.76 0.65 8.99
C ASP A 153 -11.68 -0.63 8.14
N LEU A 154 -12.29 -0.63 6.95
CA LEU A 154 -12.16 -1.72 5.99
C LEU A 154 -10.71 -1.93 5.55
N ASP A 155 -10.02 -0.86 5.13
CA ASP A 155 -8.62 -0.90 4.70
C ASP A 155 -7.71 -1.51 5.77
N LYS A 156 -7.89 -1.10 7.02
CA LYS A 156 -7.16 -1.62 8.18
C LYS A 156 -7.47 -3.08 8.45
N ASN A 157 -8.76 -3.47 8.47
CA ASN A 157 -9.18 -4.83 8.77
C ASN A 157 -8.76 -5.82 7.66
N ASN A 158 -8.78 -5.37 6.41
CA ASN A 158 -8.47 -6.19 5.24
C ASN A 158 -6.99 -6.12 4.81
N LYS A 159 -6.16 -5.33 5.52
CA LYS A 159 -4.74 -5.10 5.24
C LYS A 159 -4.51 -4.55 3.82
N GLY A 160 -5.30 -3.56 3.42
CA GLY A 160 -5.25 -2.95 2.09
C GLY A 160 -5.86 -3.79 0.97
N ARG A 161 -6.49 -4.92 1.29
CA ARG A 161 -7.18 -5.78 0.31
C ARG A 161 -8.68 -5.48 0.29
N VAL A 162 -9.01 -4.23 -0.03
CA VAL A 162 -10.39 -3.75 -0.13
C VAL A 162 -10.90 -3.98 -1.56
N CYS A 163 -12.19 -4.25 -1.71
CA CYS A 163 -12.89 -4.21 -3.00
C CYS A 163 -12.44 -3.02 -3.88
N TYR A 164 -11.99 -3.30 -5.10
CA TYR A 164 -11.41 -2.27 -5.97
C TYR A 164 -12.43 -1.20 -6.42
N ASP A 165 -13.70 -1.57 -6.60
CA ASP A 165 -14.79 -0.60 -6.87
C ASP A 165 -14.86 0.48 -5.77
N MET A 166 -14.75 0.07 -4.50
CA MET A 166 -14.76 0.99 -3.35
C MET A 166 -13.48 1.83 -3.29
N GLN A 167 -12.32 1.25 -3.62
CA GLN A 167 -11.05 1.99 -3.65
C GLN A 167 -11.08 3.11 -4.69
N ASP A 168 -11.52 2.82 -5.91
CA ASP A 168 -11.63 3.81 -6.99
C ASP A 168 -12.67 4.89 -6.64
N SER A 169 -13.84 4.49 -6.13
CA SER A 169 -14.87 5.42 -5.67
C SER A 169 -14.36 6.33 -4.56
N MET A 170 -13.72 5.80 -3.52
CA MET A 170 -13.16 6.59 -2.41
C MET A 170 -12.03 7.51 -2.87
N ASN A 171 -11.18 7.08 -3.82
CA ASN A 171 -10.14 7.91 -4.39
C ASN A 171 -10.73 9.12 -5.14
N ARG A 172 -11.77 8.92 -5.94
CA ARG A 172 -12.51 10.03 -6.57
C ARG A 172 -13.18 10.93 -5.55
N THR A 173 -13.84 10.38 -4.53
CA THR A 173 -14.46 11.17 -3.47
C THR A 173 -13.45 12.02 -2.72
N ARG A 174 -12.24 11.51 -2.45
CA ARG A 174 -11.16 12.30 -1.83
C ARG A 174 -10.66 13.40 -2.76
N GLU A 175 -10.58 13.13 -4.06
CA GLU A 175 -10.23 14.15 -5.06
C GLU A 175 -11.29 15.25 -5.11
N GLU A 176 -12.57 14.88 -5.21
CA GLU A 176 -13.71 15.80 -5.18
C GLU A 176 -13.70 16.67 -3.90
N TRP A 177 -13.57 16.02 -2.74
CA TRP A 177 -13.55 16.72 -1.45
C TRP A 177 -12.37 17.67 -1.30
N SER A 178 -11.17 17.25 -1.71
CA SER A 178 -9.95 18.02 -1.47
C SER A 178 -9.64 19.05 -2.55
N LYS A 179 -9.72 18.67 -3.83
CA LYS A 179 -9.31 19.50 -4.96
C LYS A 179 -10.49 20.28 -5.52
N ASP A 180 -11.60 19.61 -5.84
CA ASP A 180 -12.70 20.24 -6.57
C ASP A 180 -13.50 21.18 -5.65
N LEU A 181 -13.77 20.74 -4.42
CA LEU A 181 -14.47 21.54 -3.40
C LEU A 181 -13.53 22.36 -2.51
N GLY A 182 -12.22 22.05 -2.49
CA GLY A 182 -11.25 22.79 -1.67
C GLY A 182 -11.44 22.61 -0.15
N CYS A 183 -12.14 21.57 0.30
CA CYS A 183 -12.52 21.41 1.71
C CYS A 183 -11.38 20.96 2.62
N CYS A 184 -10.24 20.55 2.05
CA CYS A 184 -9.07 20.17 2.82
C CYS A 184 -8.20 21.41 3.14
N HIS A 185 -8.58 22.16 4.17
CA HIS A 185 -7.74 23.21 4.72
C HIS A 185 -6.82 22.64 5.81
N ARG A 186 -5.54 22.47 5.47
CA ARG A 186 -4.53 22.12 6.47
C ARG A 186 -3.98 23.39 7.10
N GLU A 187 -4.46 23.72 8.29
CA GLU A 187 -3.92 24.82 9.09
C GLU A 187 -2.50 24.47 9.56
N PHE A 188 -1.50 24.83 8.77
CA PHE A 188 -0.12 24.79 9.21
C PHE A 188 0.21 26.08 9.95
N ASN A 189 0.69 25.97 11.19
CA ASN A 189 1.33 27.07 11.88
C ASN A 189 2.71 27.32 11.25
N ILE A 190 2.74 28.02 10.11
CA ILE A 190 3.96 28.38 9.37
C ILE A 190 4.96 29.08 10.30
N LEU A 191 4.46 29.91 11.22
CA LEU A 191 5.26 30.59 12.24
C LEU A 191 6.03 29.59 13.12
N LEU A 192 5.35 28.58 13.66
CA LEU A 192 5.98 27.58 14.53
C LEU A 192 7.05 26.79 13.76
N PHE A 193 6.71 26.37 12.54
CA PHE A 193 7.64 25.65 11.67
C PHE A 193 8.88 26.49 11.33
N ALA A 194 8.70 27.78 11.02
CA ALA A 194 9.78 28.70 10.71
C ALA A 194 10.69 28.93 11.93
N VAL A 195 10.11 29.16 13.12
CA VAL A 195 10.88 29.35 14.36
C VAL A 195 11.74 28.13 14.67
N VAL A 196 11.17 26.93 14.64
CA VAL A 196 11.91 25.68 14.89
C VAL A 196 13.02 25.49 13.86
N SER A 197 12.73 25.72 12.58
CA SER A 197 13.72 25.59 11.50
C SER A 197 14.89 26.58 11.66
N CYS A 198 14.61 27.83 12.06
CA CYS A 198 15.64 28.83 12.32
C CYS A 198 16.51 28.47 13.53
N ILE A 199 15.91 27.99 14.62
CA ILE A 199 16.67 27.55 15.80
C ILE A 199 17.60 26.40 15.41
N VAL A 200 17.06 25.36 14.76
CA VAL A 200 17.86 24.20 14.33
C VAL A 200 18.96 24.61 13.34
N GLY A 201 18.68 25.53 12.42
CA GLY A 201 19.66 26.05 11.45
C GLY A 201 20.75 26.93 12.06
N THR A 202 20.46 27.64 13.15
CA THR A 202 21.44 28.52 13.83
C THR A 202 22.33 27.77 14.82
N LEU A 203 21.90 26.63 15.35
CA LEU A 203 22.68 25.81 16.29
C LEU A 203 24.09 25.43 15.76
N PRO A 204 24.27 24.96 14.50
CA PRO A 204 25.59 24.70 13.95
C PRO A 204 26.46 25.95 13.84
N LEU A 205 25.88 27.09 13.44
CA LEU A 205 26.62 28.36 13.32
C LEU A 205 27.14 28.82 14.67
N ILE A 206 26.32 28.71 15.72
CA ILE A 206 26.72 29.02 17.09
C ILE A 206 27.80 28.05 17.54
N PHE A 207 27.64 26.74 17.31
CA PHE A 207 28.63 25.73 17.70
C PHE A 207 30.01 25.96 17.05
N TYR A 208 30.06 26.15 15.73
CA TYR A 208 31.34 26.42 15.06
C TYR A 208 31.90 27.79 15.41
N GLY A 209 31.04 28.79 15.61
CA GLY A 209 31.45 30.13 16.05
C GLY A 209 32.08 30.12 17.44
N THR A 210 31.51 29.40 18.41
CA THR A 210 32.07 29.26 19.76
C THR A 210 33.39 28.49 19.73
N MET A 211 33.46 27.39 18.98
CA MET A 211 34.71 26.63 18.81
C MET A 211 35.82 27.50 18.22
N TYR A 212 35.55 28.25 17.15
CA TYR A 212 36.52 29.17 16.55
C TYR A 212 37.00 30.24 17.55
N ALA A 213 36.07 30.85 18.31
CA ALA A 213 36.40 31.88 19.29
C ALA A 213 37.26 31.34 20.44
N ILE A 214 36.99 30.12 20.92
CA ILE A 214 37.76 29.45 21.97
C ILE A 214 39.18 29.18 21.47
N THR A 215 39.34 28.57 20.29
CA THR A 215 40.66 28.27 19.70
C THR A 215 41.50 29.54 19.56
N LYS A 216 40.93 30.61 18.99
CA LYS A 216 41.63 31.89 18.81
C LYS A 216 41.99 32.59 20.12
N ARG A 217 41.23 32.35 21.20
CA ARG A 217 41.55 32.90 22.53
C ARG A 217 42.67 32.10 23.19
N GLN A 218 42.67 30.77 23.05
CA GLN A 218 43.75 29.92 23.53
C GLN A 218 45.08 30.27 22.85
N GLU A 219 45.10 30.47 21.53
CA GLU A 219 46.29 30.91 20.79
C GLU A 219 46.85 32.24 21.33
N ARG A 220 45.98 33.26 21.51
CA ARG A 220 46.40 34.56 22.06
C ARG A 220 46.93 34.47 23.48
N ASN A 221 46.30 33.65 24.33
CA ASN A 221 46.78 33.45 25.69
C ASN A 221 48.10 32.67 25.73
N HIS A 222 48.32 31.70 24.83
CA HIS A 222 49.60 30.99 24.73
C HIS A 222 50.75 31.91 24.34
N ILE A 223 50.54 32.80 23.36
CA ILE A 223 51.54 33.79 22.94
C ILE A 223 51.93 34.71 24.12
N LEU A 224 50.95 35.20 24.88
CA LEU A 224 51.21 36.05 26.05
C LEU A 224 52.00 35.34 27.16
N ILE A 225 51.77 34.04 27.37
CA ILE A 225 52.51 33.25 28.36
C ILE A 225 53.95 33.00 27.89
N GLU A 226 54.15 32.72 26.61
CA GLU A 226 55.49 32.57 26.00
C GLU A 226 56.29 33.87 26.11
N ASP A 227 55.68 35.01 25.78
CA ASP A 227 56.30 36.34 25.88
C ASP A 227 56.64 36.70 27.34
N THR A 228 55.81 36.30 28.30
CA THR A 228 56.07 36.50 29.73
C THR A 228 57.20 35.60 30.23
N TYR A 229 57.32 34.37 29.72
CA TYR A 229 58.40 33.45 30.06
C TYR A 229 59.76 33.90 29.47
N GLN A 230 59.78 34.37 28.23
CA GLN A 230 60.99 34.94 27.60
C GLN A 230 61.44 36.24 28.28
N ASN A 231 60.50 37.12 28.65
CA ASN A 231 60.82 38.33 29.40
C ASN A 231 61.24 38.05 30.86
N GLY A 232 60.71 36.99 31.49
CA GLY A 232 61.13 36.56 32.83
C GLY A 232 62.53 35.93 32.87
N THR A 233 62.99 35.36 31.75
CA THR A 233 64.33 34.73 31.66
C THR A 233 65.43 35.77 31.38
N SER A 234 65.06 36.98 30.95
CA SER A 234 66.00 38.09 30.67
C SER A 234 66.35 38.95 31.91
N THR A 235 65.86 38.58 33.10
CA THR A 235 66.16 39.32 34.36
C THR A 235 66.51 38.37 35.50
N SER A 236 67.35 37.36 35.23
CA SER A 236 68.10 36.66 36.27
C SER A 236 69.58 37.02 36.16
N ASN A 237 69.95 38.11 36.82
CA ASN A 237 71.30 38.30 37.36
C ASN A 237 71.20 39.20 38.61
N ASN A 238 71.63 38.61 39.73
CA ASN A 238 72.04 39.19 41.01
C ASN A 238 71.08 39.12 42.23
N ALA A 239 71.58 38.33 43.19
CA ALA A 239 71.53 38.46 44.66
C ALA A 239 70.18 38.19 45.35
N SER A 240 69.99 37.14 46.16
CA SER A 240 70.70 36.59 47.34
C SER A 240 69.98 36.93 48.66
N SER A 241 69.71 35.87 49.43
CA SER A 241 69.31 35.79 50.85
C SER A 241 67.89 36.27 51.19
N SER A 242 67.03 35.48 51.86
CA SER A 242 67.28 34.69 53.07
C SER A 242 66.21 33.61 53.30
N ILE A 243 66.66 32.48 53.82
CA ILE A 243 65.91 31.34 54.41
C ILE A 243 65.69 31.69 55.91
N PRO A 244 64.52 31.40 56.55
CA PRO A 244 64.24 30.04 57.05
C PRO A 244 62.79 29.52 56.96
N ASN A 245 62.71 28.30 56.45
CA ASN A 245 61.98 27.11 56.94
C ASN A 245 60.73 27.31 57.82
N LEU A 246 59.59 26.74 57.40
CA LEU A 246 59.08 25.50 58.02
C LEU A 246 57.96 24.81 57.21
N LEU A 247 58.21 23.52 56.97
CA LEU A 247 57.30 22.36 56.95
C LEU A 247 56.28 22.10 55.82
N ASN A 248 56.68 21.11 55.01
CA ASN A 248 55.91 20.16 54.21
C ASN A 248 54.63 19.60 54.85
N THR A 249 53.62 19.40 54.00
CA THR A 249 52.83 18.14 53.89
C THR A 249 52.27 18.10 52.46
N THR A 250 52.88 17.38 51.49
CA THR A 250 52.46 16.05 50.94
C THR A 250 50.93 15.91 50.83
N THR A 251 50.29 15.65 49.69
CA THR A 251 50.45 14.58 48.67
C THR A 251 49.50 14.93 47.48
N GLU A 252 49.81 14.67 46.20
CA GLU A 252 49.47 13.43 45.46
C GLU A 252 47.99 13.00 45.64
N ALA A 253 47.14 12.72 44.65
CA ALA A 253 47.35 12.32 43.26
C ALA A 253 46.00 12.38 42.48
N ALA A 254 46.11 12.21 41.15
CA ALA A 254 45.19 11.49 40.27
C ALA A 254 43.86 12.14 39.78
N ARG A 255 43.92 12.63 38.53
CA ARG A 255 42.97 12.25 37.46
C ARG A 255 43.00 10.72 37.24
N PRO A 256 42.15 10.13 36.39
CA PRO A 256 40.77 10.45 35.98
C PRO A 256 39.87 9.18 36.09
N HIS A 257 38.58 9.26 35.80
CA HIS A 257 37.92 8.28 34.89
C HIS A 257 36.41 8.54 34.73
N VAL A 258 36.04 8.78 33.48
CA VAL A 258 34.78 8.39 32.82
C VAL A 258 34.78 6.86 32.72
N PRO A 259 33.67 6.14 33.00
CA PRO A 259 32.64 5.78 31.98
C PRO A 259 31.21 5.73 32.58
N LEU A 260 30.10 5.66 31.85
CA LEU A 260 29.75 5.15 30.51
C LEU A 260 28.51 5.93 30.03
#